data_AF-A0AAD7DL89-F1
#
_entry.id   AF-A0AAD7DL89-F1
#
_cell.length_a   1.000
_cell.length_b   1.000
_cell.length_c   1.000
_cell.angle_alpha   90.00
_cell.angle_beta   90.00
_cell.angle_gamma   90.00
#
_symmetry.space_group_name_H-M   'P 1'
#
loop_
_entity.id
_entity.type
_entity.pdbx_description
1 polymer ?
#
loop_
_entity_poly.entity_id
_entity_poly.type
_entity_poly.pdbx_seq_one_letter_code
_entity_poly.pdbx_strand_id
1 'polypeptide(L)' 'LDSLQTQLQNVQHQLDAIVYPVLTLPPEITSEIFVHCLPDRRKWDVVNPKEAPLLLMHVCSAWRNITISTPALW' A
#
# COMPACT_ATOMS: atom_id res chain seq x y z
N LEU A 1 20.83 25.31 2.98
CA LEU A 1 21.01 23.84 3.10
C LEU A 1 20.59 23.38 4.49
N ASP A 2 21.09 24.04 5.54
CA ASP A 2 20.74 23.73 6.94
C ASP A 2 19.24 23.78 7.25
N SER A 3 18.52 24.81 6.75
CA SER A 3 17.06 24.91 6.93
C SER A 3 16.28 23.72 6.34
N LEU A 4 16.71 23.19 5.18
CA LEU A 4 16.09 22.02 4.57
C LEU A 4 16.38 20.73 5.36
N GLN A 5 17.60 20.59 5.89
CA GLN A 5 17.96 19.45 6.74
C GLN A 5 17.15 19.45 8.04
N THR A 6 17.00 20.62 8.67
CA THR A 6 16.15 20.76 9.87
C THR A 6 14.69 20.41 9.57
N GLN A 7 14.16 20.82 8.42
CA GLN A 7 12.81 20.46 8.01
C GLN A 7 12.63 18.95 7.82
N LEU A 8 13.57 18.27 7.15
CA LEU A 8 13.52 16.82 6.97
C LEU A 8 13.60 16.08 8.31
N GLN A 9 14.49 16.50 9.21
CA GLN A 9 14.62 15.91 10.54
C GLN A 9 13.34 16.06 11.36
N ASN A 10 12.69 17.22 11.29
CA ASN A 10 11.44 17.45 11.99
C ASN A 10 10.30 16.56 11.45
N VAL A 11 10.19 16.43 10.13
CA VAL A 11 9.20 15.52 9.51
C VAL A 11 9.47 14.07 9.89
N GLN A 12 10.73 13.63 9.84
CA GLN A 12 11.10 12.27 10.22
C GLN A 12 10.73 11.97 11.67
N HIS A 13 11.06 12.87 12.60
CA HIS A 13 10.72 12.72 14.01
C HIS A 13 9.20 12.63 14.24
N GLN A 14 8.41 13.37 13.47
CA GLN A 14 6.94 13.27 13.53
C GLN A 14 6.42 11.94 12.99
N LEU A 15 7.04 11.37 11.96
CA LEU A 15 6.66 10.08 11.38
C LEU A 15 7.07 8.90 12.28
N ASP A 16 8.23 8.97 12.94
CA ASP A 16 8.72 7.90 13.82
C ASP A 16 7.81 7.67 15.04
N ALA A 17 7.07 8.70 15.46
CA ALA A 17 6.07 8.58 16.53
C ALA A 17 4.79 7.85 16.10
N ILE A 18 4.58 7.65 14.79
CA ILE A 18 3.39 7.03 14.22
C ILE A 18 3.69 5.56 13.91
N VAL A 19 2.95 4.66 14.55
CA VAL A 19 2.98 3.25 14.17
C VAL A 19 2.12 3.07 12.92
N TYR A 20 2.66 2.43 11.90
CA TYR A 20 1.95 2.05 10.69
C TYR A 20 1.76 0.52 10.68
N PRO A 21 0.68 -0.02 11.26
CA PRO A 21 0.51 -1.46 11.42
C PRO A 21 0.68 -2.20 10.09
N VAL A 22 0.16 -1.65 9.01
CA VAL A 22 0.21 -2.23 7.66
C VAL A 22 1.61 -2.30 7.05
N LEU A 23 2.60 -1.59 7.59
CA LEU A 23 4.01 -1.72 7.22
C LEU A 23 4.75 -2.80 8.04
N THR A 24 4.12 -3.28 9.11
CA THR A 24 4.67 -4.30 10.03
C THR A 24 3.97 -5.65 9.92
N LEU A 25 2.85 -5.73 9.18
CA LEU A 25 2.13 -6.97 8.97
C LEU A 25 2.95 -7.94 8.11
N PRO A 26 2.86 -9.26 8.37
CA PRO A 26 3.36 -10.26 7.43
C PRO A 26 2.73 -10.08 6.03
N PRO A 27 3.48 -10.40 4.95
CA PRO A 27 2.96 -10.36 3.59
C PRO A 27 1.65 -11.14 3.40
N GLU A 28 1.49 -12.28 4.09
CA GLU A 28 0.32 -13.16 4.00
C GLU A 28 -0.94 -12.51 4.57
N ILE A 29 -0.81 -11.80 5.69
CA ILE A 29 -1.93 -11.06 6.30
C ILE A 29 -2.28 -9.87 5.42
N THR A 30 -1.26 -9.20 4.87
CA THR A 30 -1.46 -8.06 3.97
C THR A 30 -2.16 -8.49 2.68
N SER A 31 -1.78 -9.63 2.10
CA SER A 31 -2.43 -10.17 0.90
C SER A 31 -3.88 -10.54 1.14
N GLU A 32 -4.21 -11.12 2.30
CA GLU A 32 -5.60 -11.45 2.66
C GLU A 32 -6.46 -10.19 2.78
N ILE A 33 -5.93 -9.14 3.41
CA ILE A 33 -6.60 -7.83 3.47
C ILE A 33 -6.86 -7.30 2.05
N PHE A 34 -5.87 -7.40 1.15
CA PHE A 34 -6.01 -6.92 -0.23
C PHE A 34 -7.11 -7.67 -1.00
N VAL A 35 -7.26 -8.98 -0.78
CA VAL A 35 -8.33 -9.79 -1.42
C VAL A 35 -9.71 -9.27 -1.00
N HIS A 36 -9.86 -8.85 0.26
CA HIS A 36 -11.09 -8.23 0.75
C HIS A 36 -11.31 -6.79 0.25
N CYS A 37 -10.30 -6.15 -0.35
CA CYS A 37 -10.43 -4.83 -0.96
C CYS A 37 -10.85 -4.87 -2.44
N LEU A 38 -10.98 -6.07 -3.04
CA LEU A 38 -11.36 -6.18 -4.44
C LEU A 38 -12.76 -5.59 -4.69
N PRO A 39 -12.95 -4.89 -5.83
CA PRO A 39 -14.26 -4.39 -6.19
C PRO A 39 -15.24 -5.55 -6.40
N ASP A 40 -16.53 -5.26 -6.29
CA ASP A 40 -17.60 -6.22 -6.58
C ASP A 40 -17.35 -6.87 -7.96
N ARG A 41 -17.42 -8.19 -8.03
CA ARG A 41 -17.15 -9.00 -9.24
C ARG A 41 -17.93 -8.52 -10.47
N ARG A 42 -19.08 -7.89 -10.24
CA ARG A 42 -19.91 -7.28 -11.30
C ARG A 42 -19.25 -6.08 -12.00
N LYS A 43 -18.16 -5.54 -11.46
CA LYS A 43 -17.41 -4.38 -11.98
C LYS A 43 -16.08 -4.77 -12.64
N TRP A 44 -15.77 -6.06 -12.74
CA TRP A 44 -14.48 -6.55 -13.26
C TRP A 44 -14.36 -6.44 -14.79
N ASP A 45 -15.43 -6.06 -15.48
CA ASP A 45 -15.45 -5.89 -16.94
C ASP A 45 -14.55 -4.74 -17.42
N VAL A 46 -14.14 -3.83 -16.53
CA VAL A 46 -13.29 -2.69 -16.86
C VAL A 46 -12.11 -2.61 -15.88
N VAL A 47 -10.90 -2.64 -16.44
CA VAL A 47 -9.68 -2.38 -15.68
C VAL A 47 -9.63 -0.90 -15.28
N ASN A 48 -9.82 -0.61 -13.98
CA ASN A 48 -9.78 0.74 -13.43
C ASN A 48 -8.53 0.92 -12.56
N PRO A 49 -7.58 1.83 -12.90
CA PRO A 49 -6.40 2.07 -12.08
C PRO A 49 -6.72 2.68 -10.69
N LYS A 50 -7.94 3.15 -10.50
CA LYS A 50 -8.43 3.69 -9.22
C LYS A 50 -9.11 2.62 -8.34
N GLU A 51 -9.09 1.36 -8.75
CA GLU A 51 -9.65 0.24 -7.99
C GLU A 51 -8.59 -0.83 -7.73
N ALA A 52 -8.79 -1.66 -6.71
CA ALA A 52 -7.96 -2.84 -6.49
C ALA A 52 -8.11 -3.83 -7.67
N PRO A 53 -7.05 -4.57 -8.02
CA PRO A 53 -5.75 -4.61 -7.35
C PRO A 53 -4.80 -3.45 -7.72
N LEU A 54 -5.04 -2.75 -8.82
CA LEU A 54 -4.10 -1.76 -9.36
C LEU A 54 -3.82 -0.61 -8.41
N LEU A 55 -4.85 -0.08 -7.74
CA LEU A 55 -4.71 1.00 -6.76
C LEU A 55 -3.69 0.67 -5.67
N LEU A 56 -3.65 -0.59 -5.21
CA LEU A 56 -2.77 -1.04 -4.14
C LEU A 56 -1.29 -1.00 -4.56
N MET A 57 -1.02 -1.17 -5.86
CA MET A 57 0.32 -1.09 -6.43
C MET A 57 0.88 0.34 -6.48
N HIS A 58 0.06 1.37 -6.25
CA HIS A 58 0.48 2.76 -6.28
C HIS A 58 0.83 3.34 -4.90
N VAL A 59 0.64 2.58 -3.82
CA VAL A 59 0.92 3.03 -2.44
C VAL A 59 2.43 3.04 -2.14
N CYS A 60 3.08 1.89 -2.25
CA CYS A 60 4.53 1.76 -2.04
C CYS A 60 5.08 0.54 -2.79
N SER A 61 6.42 0.37 -2.82
CA SER A 61 7.07 -0.77 -3.48
C SER A 61 6.73 -2.11 -2.83
N ALA A 62 6.62 -2.16 -1.49
CA ALA A 62 6.28 -3.39 -0.78
C ALA A 62 4.87 -3.89 -1.14
N TRP A 63 3.87 -3.00 -1.14
CA TRP A 63 2.50 -3.34 -1.51
C TRP A 63 2.39 -3.79 -2.96
N ARG A 64 3.14 -3.15 -3.86
CA ARG A 64 3.23 -3.57 -5.26
C ARG A 64 3.75 -5.00 -5.38
N ASN A 65 4.83 -5.33 -4.67
CA ASN A 65 5.40 -6.68 -4.71
C ASN A 65 4.41 -7.72 -4.20
N ILE A 66 3.75 -7.46 -3.06
CA ILE A 66 2.71 -8.33 -2.48
C ILE A 66 1.56 -8.52 -3.48
N THR A 67 1.09 -7.44 -4.11
CA THR A 67 -0.02 -7.48 -5.06
C THR A 67 0.31 -8.33 -6.30
N ILE A 68 1.51 -8.15 -6.87
CA ILE A 68 1.99 -8.94 -8.02
C ILE A 68 2.17 -10.41 -7.63
N SER A 69 2.66 -10.71 -6.42
CA SER A 69 2.92 -12.07 -5.98
C SER A 69 1.69 -12.82 -5.47
N THR A 70 0.50 -12.20 -5.47
CA THR A 70 -0.74 -12.79 -4.95
C THR A 70 -1.72 -13.10 -6.09
N PRO A 71 -1.79 -14.35 -6.59
CA PRO A 71 -2.65 -14.72 -7.71
C PRO A 71 -4.14 -14.47 -7.46
N ALA A 72 -4.62 -14.55 -6.22
CA ALA A 72 -6.03 -14.35 -5.87
C ALA A 72 -6.55 -12.91 -6.11
N LEU A 73 -5.66 -11.96 -6.37
CA LEU A 73 -6.00 -10.56 -6.67
C LEU A 73 -6.29 -10.30 -8.15
N TRP A 74 -6.08 -11.28 -9.02
CA TRP A 74 -6.23 -11.21 -10.48
C TRP A 74 -7.31 -12.18 -10.95
#